data_AF-A0A9N9K456-F1
#
_entry.id   AF-A0A9N9K456-F1
#
_cell.length_a   1.000
_cell.length_b   1.000
_cell.length_c   1.000
_cell.angle_alpha   90.00
_cell.angle_beta   90.00
_cell.angle_gamma   90.00
#
_symmetry.space_group_name_H-M   'P 1'
#
loop_
_entity.id
_entity.type
_entity.pdbx_description
1 polymer ?
#
loop_
_entity_poly.entity_id
_entity_poly.type
_entity_poly.pdbx_seq_one_letter_code
_entity_poly.pdbx_strand_id
1 'polypeptide(L)'
;MTFLPNEILQKIFNLLTIKCYNIHCARSLFNCLLVNRHWCVNAVVILWKDPFSNYNGKKPFNMMITSFLVCLNVEECKDLEKHGVIIPNYEPMFDYPKYLSHLNVNGLKGAIFDKIVMKNESDRVRSLVMKYILIMLSRRENKLESLTIRIGYGFLTVPINDIEILLHPNIRSLIEPVKKINLLLGSPTDGFIIKLASVCQNLDSLNISFRDFGIQNFIDVAHLVKVQKSLELIQICHEG
;
A
#
# COMPACT_ATOMS: atom_id res chain seq x y z
N MET A 1 -36.41 -6.30 -11.32
CA MET A 1 -35.33 -5.42 -11.83
C MET A 1 -34.10 -6.28 -12.07
N THR A 2 -33.58 -6.29 -13.29
CA THR A 2 -32.33 -6.97 -13.63
C THR A 2 -31.16 -6.07 -13.26
N PHE A 3 -30.32 -6.53 -12.34
CA PHE A 3 -29.09 -5.81 -11.99
C PHE A 3 -28.05 -5.99 -13.10
N LEU A 4 -27.20 -4.98 -13.31
CA LEU A 4 -25.99 -5.13 -14.11
C LEU A 4 -25.10 -6.25 -13.53
N PRO A 5 -24.52 -7.13 -14.36
CA PRO A 5 -23.53 -8.10 -13.90
C PRO A 5 -22.37 -7.41 -13.17
N ASN A 6 -21.79 -8.12 -12.19
CA ASN A 6 -20.72 -7.58 -11.34
C ASN A 6 -19.54 -7.09 -12.17
N GLU A 7 -19.14 -7.83 -13.20
CA GLU A 7 -18.00 -7.54 -14.06
C GLU A 7 -18.21 -6.22 -14.81
N ILE A 8 -19.44 -5.96 -15.26
CA ILE A 8 -19.78 -4.72 -15.95
C ILE A 8 -19.82 -3.55 -14.96
N LEU A 9 -20.41 -3.75 -13.79
CA LEU A 9 -20.49 -2.73 -12.75
C LEU A 9 -19.10 -2.33 -12.24
N GLN A 10 -18.22 -3.31 -12.01
CA GLN A 10 -16.82 -3.07 -11.62
C GLN A 10 -16.03 -2.37 -12.73
N LYS A 11 -16.25 -2.71 -14.01
CA LYS A 11 -15.66 -1.96 -15.13
C LYS A 11 -16.10 -0.49 -15.12
N ILE A 12 -17.38 -0.22 -14.88
CA ILE A 12 -17.90 1.15 -14.75
C ILE A 12 -17.21 1.88 -13.59
N PHE A 13 -17.13 1.26 -12.41
CA PHE A 13 -16.46 1.85 -11.25
C PHE A 13 -14.96 2.10 -11.47
N ASN A 14 -14.27 1.21 -12.17
CA ASN A 14 -12.87 1.42 -12.56
C ASN A 14 -12.73 2.61 -13.51
N LEU A 15 -13.64 2.79 -14.46
CA LEU A 15 -13.62 3.97 -15.34
C LEU A 15 -13.85 5.28 -14.59
N LEU A 16 -14.70 5.29 -13.55
CA LEU A 16 -14.85 6.45 -12.66
C LEU A 16 -13.57 6.79 -11.91
N THR A 17 -12.73 5.77 -11.66
CA THR A 17 -11.44 5.92 -11.00
C THR A 17 -10.35 6.44 -11.96
N ILE A 18 -10.29 5.90 -13.19
CA ILE A 18 -9.25 6.23 -14.20
C ILE A 18 -9.47 7.62 -14.84
N LYS A 19 -10.71 7.99 -15.15
CA LYS A 19 -10.99 9.22 -15.92
C LYS A 19 -10.75 10.52 -15.15
N CYS A 20 -10.44 10.44 -13.86
CA CYS A 20 -10.39 11.61 -13.00
C CYS A 20 -9.29 11.46 -11.95
N TYR A 21 -8.07 11.83 -12.32
CA TYR A 21 -6.92 12.04 -11.43
C TYR A 21 -7.13 13.25 -10.47
N ASN A 22 -8.32 13.42 -9.91
CA ASN A 22 -8.65 14.53 -9.02
C ASN A 22 -9.48 14.08 -7.81
N ILE A 23 -9.37 14.80 -6.69
CA ILE A 23 -9.90 14.46 -5.36
C ILE A 23 -11.42 14.18 -5.33
N HIS A 24 -12.14 14.68 -6.33
CA HIS A 24 -13.60 14.57 -6.41
C HIS A 24 -14.08 13.14 -6.71
N CYS A 25 -13.24 12.25 -7.26
CA CYS A 25 -13.70 10.92 -7.68
C CYS A 25 -13.63 9.82 -6.63
N ALA A 26 -12.73 9.90 -5.64
CA ALA A 26 -12.85 9.06 -4.45
C ALA A 26 -14.24 9.25 -3.83
N ARG A 27 -14.71 10.51 -3.76
CA ARG A 27 -16.04 10.87 -3.25
C ARG A 27 -17.18 10.26 -4.08
N SER A 28 -17.05 10.23 -5.40
CA SER A 28 -18.03 9.60 -6.29
C SER A 28 -18.16 8.09 -6.09
N LEU A 29 -17.04 7.38 -5.87
CA LEU A 29 -17.09 5.93 -5.64
C LEU A 29 -17.51 5.58 -4.19
N PHE A 30 -17.18 6.43 -3.21
CA PHE A 30 -17.75 6.31 -1.86
C PHE A 30 -19.29 6.46 -1.88
N ASN A 31 -19.84 7.32 -2.74
CA ASN A 31 -21.29 7.42 -2.90
C ASN A 31 -21.91 6.12 -3.44
N CYS A 32 -21.19 5.35 -4.27
CA CYS A 32 -21.66 4.04 -4.74
C CYS A 32 -21.86 3.02 -3.60
N LEU A 33 -21.16 3.17 -2.47
CA LEU A 33 -21.36 2.33 -1.28
C LEU A 33 -22.76 2.48 -0.68
N LEU A 34 -23.39 3.63 -0.88
CA LEU A 34 -24.65 4.02 -0.23
C LEU A 34 -25.87 3.77 -1.11
N VAL A 35 -25.69 3.35 -2.38
CA VAL A 35 -26.79 3.20 -3.33
C VAL A 35 -27.67 1.99 -3.00
N ASN A 36 -27.07 0.79 -2.94
CA ASN A 36 -27.72 -0.45 -2.52
C ASN A 36 -26.65 -1.53 -2.26
N ARG A 37 -27.06 -2.69 -1.73
CA ARG A 37 -26.14 -3.81 -1.43
C ARG A 37 -25.31 -4.25 -2.64
N HIS A 38 -25.92 -4.35 -3.83
CA HIS A 38 -25.24 -4.80 -5.05
C HIS A 38 -24.12 -3.83 -5.48
N TRP A 39 -24.37 -2.53 -5.39
CA TRP A 39 -23.37 -1.50 -5.66
C TRP A 39 -22.30 -1.47 -4.57
N CYS A 40 -22.70 -1.59 -3.31
CA CYS A 40 -21.81 -1.60 -2.16
C CYS A 40 -20.74 -2.70 -2.29
N VAL A 41 -21.15 -3.95 -2.49
CA VAL A 41 -20.19 -5.07 -2.57
C VAL A 41 -19.20 -4.95 -3.73
N ASN A 42 -19.61 -4.34 -4.84
CA ASN A 42 -18.74 -4.12 -6.00
C ASN A 42 -17.84 -2.89 -5.83
N ALA A 43 -18.35 -1.81 -5.22
CA ALA A 43 -17.59 -0.58 -4.99
C ALA A 43 -16.50 -0.77 -3.94
N VAL A 44 -16.75 -1.58 -2.89
CA VAL A 44 -15.73 -1.93 -1.88
C VAL A 44 -14.51 -2.60 -2.53
N VAL A 45 -14.71 -3.54 -3.45
CA VAL A 45 -13.60 -4.22 -4.15
C VAL A 45 -12.71 -3.20 -4.86
N ILE A 46 -13.29 -2.21 -5.54
CA ILE A 46 -12.53 -1.21 -6.30
C ILE A 46 -11.85 -0.19 -5.38
N LEU A 47 -12.56 0.29 -4.34
CA LEU A 47 -12.02 1.27 -3.39
C LEU A 47 -10.83 0.74 -2.58
N TRP A 48 -10.89 -0.53 -2.18
CA TRP A 48 -9.83 -1.18 -1.40
C TRP A 48 -8.77 -1.88 -2.25
N LYS A 49 -8.88 -1.82 -3.59
CA LYS A 49 -7.86 -2.35 -4.51
C LYS A 49 -6.53 -1.61 -4.39
N ASP A 50 -6.59 -0.29 -4.29
CA ASP A 50 -5.44 0.61 -4.17
C ASP A 50 -5.74 1.78 -3.21
N PRO A 51 -5.92 1.51 -1.91
CA PRO A 51 -6.44 2.51 -0.97
C PRO A 51 -5.40 3.58 -0.60
N PHE A 52 -4.14 3.45 -1.02
CA PHE A 52 -3.02 4.28 -0.56
C PHE A 52 -2.27 5.04 -1.68
N SER A 53 -2.53 4.78 -2.96
CA SER A 53 -1.78 5.42 -4.06
C SER A 53 -1.91 6.94 -4.11
N ASN A 54 -3.12 7.46 -3.86
CA ASN A 54 -3.44 8.88 -3.93
C ASN A 54 -3.43 9.57 -2.56
N TYR A 55 -2.75 8.98 -1.58
CA TYR A 55 -2.65 9.58 -0.25
C TYR A 55 -2.09 11.00 -0.35
N ASN A 56 -2.87 11.97 0.13
CA ASN A 56 -2.56 13.39 0.13
C ASN A 56 -3.00 14.09 1.43
N GLY A 57 -3.08 13.32 2.52
CA GLY A 57 -3.46 13.84 3.84
C GLY A 57 -4.93 14.21 4.02
N LYS A 58 -5.84 13.81 3.10
CA LYS A 58 -7.28 14.15 3.21
C LYS A 58 -8.12 13.03 3.87
N LYS A 59 -9.25 13.46 4.47
CA LYS A 59 -10.19 12.65 5.28
C LYS A 59 -10.59 11.23 4.79
N PRO A 60 -10.77 10.91 3.49
CA PRO A 60 -11.17 9.54 3.11
C PRO A 60 -10.15 8.45 3.52
N PHE A 61 -8.87 8.78 3.69
CA PHE A 61 -7.83 7.81 4.06
C PHE A 61 -7.90 7.36 5.53
N ASN A 62 -8.51 8.14 6.43
CA ASN A 62 -8.71 7.75 7.83
C ASN A 62 -9.64 6.53 7.95
N MET A 63 -10.63 6.41 7.06
CA MET A 63 -11.50 5.23 7.01
C MET A 63 -10.75 4.00 6.52
N MET A 64 -9.79 4.17 5.60
CA MET A 64 -8.98 3.06 5.09
C MET A 64 -8.17 2.42 6.23
N ILE A 65 -7.40 3.18 7.01
CA ILE A 65 -6.65 2.58 8.14
C ILE A 65 -7.58 1.92 9.14
N THR A 66 -8.68 2.58 9.49
CA THR A 66 -9.68 2.03 10.41
C THR A 66 -10.20 0.67 9.93
N SER A 67 -10.50 0.53 8.63
CA SER A 67 -10.98 -0.72 8.03
C SER A 67 -9.96 -1.86 8.06
N PHE A 68 -8.66 -1.57 8.11
CA PHE A 68 -7.61 -2.57 8.25
C PHE A 68 -7.38 -2.93 9.73
N LEU A 69 -7.44 -1.95 10.63
CA LEU A 69 -7.26 -2.15 12.07
C LEU A 69 -8.32 -3.10 12.66
N VAL A 70 -9.58 -2.98 12.23
CA VAL A 70 -10.66 -3.89 12.68
C VAL A 70 -10.53 -5.32 12.14
N CYS A 71 -9.63 -5.56 11.18
CA CYS A 71 -9.33 -6.88 10.64
C CYS A 71 -8.10 -7.54 11.27
N LEU A 72 -7.44 -6.88 12.24
CA LEU A 72 -6.34 -7.47 13.02
C LEU A 72 -6.85 -8.58 13.94
N ASN A 73 -5.95 -9.49 14.32
CA ASN A 73 -6.32 -10.53 15.27
C ASN A 73 -6.37 -9.99 16.72
N VAL A 74 -6.98 -10.76 17.63
CA VAL A 74 -7.19 -10.34 19.03
C VAL A 74 -5.88 -10.02 19.75
N GLU A 75 -4.80 -10.74 19.47
CA GLU A 75 -3.50 -10.54 20.13
C GLU A 75 -2.83 -9.23 19.66
N GLU A 76 -2.88 -8.96 18.36
CA GLU A 76 -2.38 -7.73 17.74
C GLU A 76 -3.17 -6.52 18.21
N CYS A 77 -4.50 -6.66 18.31
CA CYS A 77 -5.34 -5.61 18.87
C CYS A 77 -4.96 -5.29 20.32
N LYS A 78 -4.86 -6.32 21.17
CA LYS A 78 -4.47 -6.14 22.58
C LYS A 78 -3.08 -5.51 22.72
N ASP A 79 -2.13 -5.87 21.86
CA ASP A 79 -0.79 -5.28 21.91
C ASP A 79 -0.79 -3.80 21.52
N LEU A 80 -1.52 -3.44 20.47
CA LEU A 80 -1.70 -2.04 20.05
C LEU A 80 -2.43 -1.21 21.11
N GLU A 81 -3.46 -1.77 21.76
CA GLU A 81 -4.20 -1.12 22.85
C GLU A 81 -3.33 -0.83 24.07
N LYS A 82 -2.39 -1.73 24.44
CA LYS A 82 -1.40 -1.48 25.51
C LYS A 82 -0.54 -0.25 25.22
N HIS A 83 -0.30 0.03 23.95
CA HIS A 83 0.43 1.20 23.49
C HIS A 83 -0.47 2.42 23.30
N GLY A 84 -1.76 2.35 23.64
CA GLY A 84 -2.71 3.48 23.58
C GLY A 84 -3.35 3.69 22.21
N VAL A 85 -3.24 2.73 21.28
CA VAL A 85 -3.96 2.78 20.00
C VAL A 85 -5.42 2.43 20.23
N ILE A 86 -6.32 3.33 19.83
CA ILE A 86 -7.76 3.10 19.92
C ILE A 86 -8.19 2.28 18.69
N ILE A 87 -8.54 1.02 18.93
CA ILE A 87 -9.10 0.14 17.90
C ILE A 87 -10.62 0.17 18.02
N PRO A 88 -11.36 0.39 16.92
CA PRO A 88 -12.81 0.34 16.98
C PRO A 88 -13.30 -1.05 17.35
N ASN A 89 -14.26 -1.11 18.28
CA ASN A 89 -14.88 -2.35 18.71
C ASN A 89 -16.13 -2.64 17.88
N TYR A 90 -15.96 -2.97 16.60
CA TYR A 90 -17.03 -3.45 15.73
C TYR A 90 -16.51 -4.50 14.75
N GLU A 91 -17.39 -5.40 14.31
CA GLU A 91 -17.05 -6.41 13.32
C GLU A 91 -16.95 -5.79 11.91
N PRO A 92 -15.90 -6.12 11.14
CA PRO A 92 -15.77 -5.62 9.79
C PRO A 92 -16.87 -6.20 8.89
N MET A 93 -17.59 -5.33 8.17
CA MET A 93 -18.60 -5.77 7.19
C MET A 93 -18.01 -6.58 6.03
N PHE A 94 -16.73 -6.36 5.74
CA PHE A 94 -15.99 -7.01 4.66
C PHE A 94 -14.57 -7.36 5.13
N ASP A 95 -13.97 -8.39 4.55
CA ASP A 95 -12.53 -8.65 4.69
C ASP A 95 -11.75 -7.68 3.78
N TYR A 96 -11.77 -6.40 4.13
CA TYR A 96 -11.15 -5.30 3.37
C TYR A 96 -9.71 -5.60 2.91
N PRO A 97 -8.84 -6.19 3.76
CA PRO A 97 -7.46 -6.49 3.39
C PRO A 97 -7.35 -7.38 2.16
N LYS A 98 -8.32 -8.29 1.93
CA LYS A 98 -8.33 -9.23 0.81
C LYS A 98 -8.42 -8.55 -0.56
N TYR A 99 -8.97 -7.34 -0.62
CA TYR A 99 -9.15 -6.62 -1.88
C TYR A 99 -7.88 -5.88 -2.32
N LEU A 100 -6.91 -5.67 -1.42
CA LEU A 100 -5.71 -4.91 -1.73
C LEU A 100 -4.83 -5.65 -2.73
N SER A 101 -4.58 -5.01 -3.88
CA SER A 101 -3.67 -5.51 -4.92
C SER A 101 -2.54 -4.53 -5.24
N HIS A 102 -2.63 -3.29 -4.77
CA HIS A 102 -1.61 -2.27 -4.98
C HIS A 102 -1.24 -1.67 -3.62
N LEU A 103 0.05 -1.77 -3.25
CA LEU A 103 0.56 -1.28 -1.97
C LEU A 103 1.48 -0.08 -2.21
N ASN A 104 1.00 1.11 -1.84
CA ASN A 104 1.86 2.28 -1.70
C ASN A 104 2.33 2.40 -0.24
N VAL A 105 3.60 2.09 0.00
CA VAL A 105 4.18 2.01 1.35
C VAL A 105 4.18 3.37 2.05
N ASN A 106 4.55 4.43 1.33
CA ASN A 106 4.53 5.79 1.86
C ASN A 106 3.10 6.28 2.13
N GLY A 107 2.15 5.94 1.26
CA GLY A 107 0.74 6.24 1.45
C GLY A 107 0.15 5.55 2.67
N LEU A 108 0.51 4.28 2.90
CA LEU A 108 0.15 3.54 4.12
C LEU A 108 0.72 4.24 5.36
N LYS A 109 2.03 4.56 5.37
CA LYS A 109 2.67 5.27 6.49
C LYS A 109 1.99 6.61 6.77
N GLY A 110 1.75 7.42 5.74
CA GLY A 110 1.07 8.71 5.89
C GLY A 110 -0.34 8.56 6.44
N ALA A 111 -1.11 7.60 5.94
CA ALA A 111 -2.46 7.34 6.45
C ALA A 111 -2.45 6.88 7.92
N ILE A 112 -1.46 6.07 8.33
CA ILE A 112 -1.25 5.70 9.74
C ILE A 112 -0.91 6.93 10.57
N PHE A 113 -0.03 7.79 10.07
CA PHE A 113 0.39 9.02 10.74
C PHE A 113 -0.81 9.93 11.03
N ASP A 114 -1.69 10.15 10.04
CA ASP A 114 -2.89 10.98 10.19
C ASP A 114 -3.94 10.36 11.11
N LYS A 115 -4.11 9.03 11.06
CA LYS A 115 -5.14 8.34 11.84
C LYS A 115 -4.76 8.23 13.32
N ILE A 116 -3.49 7.97 13.60
CA ILE A 116 -2.98 7.68 14.95
C ILE A 116 -2.38 8.95 15.52
N VAL A 117 -3.26 9.82 16.01
CA VAL A 117 -2.93 11.05 16.73
C VAL A 117 -2.85 10.72 18.21
N MET A 118 -1.64 10.68 18.76
CA MET A 118 -1.38 10.33 20.17
C MET A 118 -0.65 11.47 20.88
N LYS A 119 -0.99 11.71 22.16
CA LYS A 119 -0.43 12.83 22.95
C LYS A 119 1.08 12.71 23.22
N ASN A 120 1.63 11.50 23.22
CA ASN A 120 3.06 11.22 23.38
C ASN A 120 3.52 10.43 22.15
N GLU A 121 3.88 11.17 21.10
CA GLU A 121 4.28 10.65 19.80
C GLU A 121 5.52 9.76 19.92
N SER A 122 5.36 8.45 19.73
CA SER A 122 6.52 7.61 19.41
C SER A 122 6.28 6.96 18.06
N ASP A 123 7.16 7.26 17.10
CA ASP A 123 7.16 6.63 15.79
C ASP A 123 7.16 5.11 15.88
N ARG A 124 7.67 4.55 16.98
CA ARG A 124 7.63 3.11 17.29
C ARG A 124 6.21 2.54 17.25
N VAL A 125 5.20 3.24 17.77
CA VAL A 125 3.81 2.77 17.76
C VAL A 125 3.25 2.78 16.33
N ARG A 126 3.57 3.80 15.53
CA ARG A 126 3.16 3.86 14.12
C ARG A 126 3.83 2.75 13.30
N SER A 127 5.12 2.48 13.53
CA SER A 127 5.84 1.37 12.91
C SER A 127 5.27 0.02 13.35
N LEU A 128 4.84 -0.13 14.60
CA LEU A 128 4.17 -1.34 15.10
C LEU A 128 2.80 -1.56 14.43
N VAL A 129 2.02 -0.49 14.24
CA VAL A 129 0.75 -0.58 13.51
C VAL A 129 0.99 -0.99 12.06
N MET A 130 1.96 -0.37 11.40
CA MET A 130 2.35 -0.74 10.03
C MET A 130 2.79 -2.20 9.96
N LYS A 131 3.57 -2.67 10.93
CA LYS A 131 3.98 -4.08 11.07
C LYS A 131 2.78 -5.02 11.09
N TYR A 132 1.82 -4.78 11.97
CA TYR A 132 0.66 -5.66 12.10
C TYR A 132 -0.25 -5.64 10.88
N ILE A 133 -0.42 -4.47 10.25
CA ILE A 133 -1.14 -4.39 8.98
C ILE A 133 -0.45 -5.24 7.91
N LEU A 134 0.87 -5.13 7.75
CA LEU A 134 1.62 -5.90 6.75
C LEU A 134 1.59 -7.40 7.02
N ILE A 135 1.82 -7.82 8.28
CA ILE A 135 1.73 -9.24 8.67
C ILE A 135 0.33 -9.78 8.40
N MET A 136 -0.71 -9.03 8.74
CA MET A 136 -2.10 -9.43 8.50
C MET A 136 -2.37 -9.60 6.99
N LEU A 137 -1.86 -8.70 6.14
CA LEU A 137 -1.96 -8.84 4.68
C LEU A 137 -1.25 -10.10 4.17
N SER A 138 -0.08 -10.44 4.74
CA SER A 138 0.66 -11.65 4.39
C SER A 138 -0.07 -12.95 4.72
N ARG A 139 -0.96 -12.94 5.73
CA ARG A 139 -1.81 -14.09 6.10
C ARG A 139 -3.02 -14.28 5.19
N ARG A 140 -3.38 -13.28 4.39
CA ARG A 140 -4.58 -13.29 3.54
C ARG A 140 -4.34 -13.78 2.11
N GLU A 141 -3.11 -14.24 1.82
CA GLU A 141 -2.71 -14.72 0.49
C GLU A 141 -3.02 -13.70 -0.62
N ASN A 142 -2.87 -12.42 -0.30
CA ASN A 142 -3.18 -11.34 -1.20
C ASN A 142 -2.35 -11.44 -2.48
N LYS A 143 -3.01 -11.31 -3.63
CA LYS A 143 -2.35 -11.19 -4.93
C LYS A 143 -1.89 -9.76 -5.13
N LEU A 144 -0.82 -9.37 -4.45
CA LEU A 144 -0.24 -8.05 -4.57
C LEU A 144 0.35 -7.89 -5.99
N GLU A 145 -0.36 -7.17 -6.86
CA GLU A 145 0.03 -6.92 -8.24
C GLU A 145 1.17 -5.89 -8.31
N SER A 146 1.14 -4.86 -7.46
CA SER A 146 2.18 -3.85 -7.42
C SER A 146 2.58 -3.35 -6.04
N LEU A 147 3.85 -2.96 -5.94
CA LEU A 147 4.45 -2.32 -4.78
C LEU A 147 5.07 -0.98 -5.20
N THR A 148 4.77 0.08 -4.45
CA THR A 148 5.33 1.42 -4.64
C THR A 148 6.07 1.86 -3.39
N ILE A 149 7.34 2.23 -3.55
CA ILE A 149 8.23 2.68 -2.47
C ILE A 149 8.87 4.00 -2.87
N ARG A 150 8.84 5.00 -1.97
CA ARG A 150 9.54 6.28 -2.11
C ARG A 150 10.56 6.43 -0.99
N ILE A 151 11.82 6.65 -1.35
CA ILE A 151 12.95 6.79 -0.43
C ILE A 151 13.57 8.18 -0.67
N GLY A 152 13.71 9.02 0.36
CA GLY A 152 14.34 10.34 0.22
C GLY A 152 13.47 11.48 -0.37
N TYR A 153 12.14 11.31 -0.49
CA TYR A 153 11.21 12.34 -0.98
C TYR A 153 10.51 13.15 0.14
N GLY A 154 11.16 14.21 0.65
CA GLY A 154 10.52 15.25 1.50
C GLY A 154 10.02 14.80 2.89
N PHE A 155 9.11 15.58 3.50
CA PHE A 155 8.57 15.36 4.85
C PHE A 155 7.77 14.06 5.04
N LEU A 156 7.39 13.38 3.94
CA LEU A 156 6.70 12.08 3.94
C LEU A 156 7.67 10.91 3.67
N THR A 157 8.97 11.14 3.81
CA THR A 157 9.97 10.07 3.74
C THR A 157 9.71 9.06 4.83
N VAL A 158 9.66 7.80 4.41
CA VAL A 158 9.75 6.66 5.31
C VAL A 158 11.25 6.46 5.56
N PRO A 159 11.77 6.58 6.80
CA PRO A 159 13.13 6.16 7.11
C PRO A 159 13.35 4.75 6.60
N ILE A 160 14.57 4.43 6.15
CA ILE A 160 14.88 3.09 5.62
C ILE A 160 14.47 1.99 6.61
N ASN A 161 14.64 2.21 7.90
CA ASN A 161 14.24 1.27 8.95
C ASN A 161 12.74 0.90 8.92
N ASP A 162 11.87 1.82 8.52
CA ASP A 162 10.43 1.55 8.43
C ASP A 162 10.06 0.77 7.16
N ILE A 163 10.84 0.86 6.07
CA ILE A 163 10.65 0.05 4.86
C ILE A 163 11.33 -1.31 4.93
N GLU A 164 12.39 -1.46 5.73
CA GLU A 164 13.07 -2.75 5.95
C GLU A 164 12.13 -3.83 6.50
N ILE A 165 11.02 -3.43 7.12
CA ILE A 165 9.97 -4.34 7.56
C ILE A 165 9.40 -5.21 6.44
N LEU A 166 9.41 -4.72 5.19
CA LEU A 166 8.96 -5.47 4.01
C LEU A 166 9.82 -6.73 3.77
N LEU A 167 11.05 -6.75 4.30
CA LEU A 167 12.00 -7.85 4.20
C LEU A 167 11.85 -8.87 5.34
N HIS A 168 10.97 -8.62 6.31
CA HIS A 168 10.77 -9.51 7.44
C HIS A 168 10.20 -10.88 6.98
N PRO A 169 10.64 -12.02 7.54
CA PRO A 169 10.18 -13.35 7.13
C PRO A 169 8.65 -13.51 7.12
N ASN A 170 7.96 -12.99 8.14
CA ASN A 170 6.49 -13.01 8.23
C ASN A 170 5.77 -12.19 7.15
N ILE A 171 6.48 -11.29 6.44
CA ILE A 171 5.93 -10.44 5.38
C ILE A 171 6.27 -10.96 4.00
N ARG A 172 7.27 -11.85 3.89
CA ARG A 172 7.80 -12.37 2.63
C ARG A 172 6.73 -12.87 1.66
N SER A 173 5.73 -13.61 2.13
CA SER A 173 4.65 -14.15 1.28
C SER A 173 3.80 -13.07 0.59
N LEU A 174 3.77 -11.85 1.13
CA LEU A 174 3.09 -10.70 0.51
C LEU A 174 3.93 -10.06 -0.60
N ILE A 175 5.26 -10.06 -0.45
CA ILE A 175 6.19 -9.30 -1.29
C ILE A 175 6.79 -10.16 -2.42
N GLU A 176 7.12 -11.42 -2.14
CA GLU A 176 7.67 -12.38 -3.11
C GLU A 176 6.86 -12.53 -4.41
N PRO A 177 5.51 -12.59 -4.39
CA PRO A 177 4.72 -12.77 -5.62
C PRO A 177 4.51 -11.48 -6.43
N VAL A 178 5.01 -10.33 -5.96
CA VAL A 178 4.80 -9.04 -6.63
C VAL A 178 5.35 -9.07 -8.04
N LYS A 179 4.56 -8.54 -8.98
CA LYS A 179 4.92 -8.48 -10.41
C LYS A 179 5.39 -7.11 -10.87
N LYS A 180 5.00 -6.05 -10.18
CA LYS A 180 5.32 -4.68 -10.57
C LYS A 180 5.89 -3.90 -9.40
N ILE A 181 7.08 -3.34 -9.57
CA ILE A 181 7.69 -2.46 -8.56
C ILE A 181 7.85 -1.06 -9.14
N ASN A 182 7.44 -0.05 -8.37
CA ASN A 182 7.68 1.36 -8.66
C ASN A 182 8.56 1.94 -7.55
N LEU A 183 9.78 2.34 -7.89
CA LEU A 183 10.74 2.95 -6.98
C LEU A 183 10.88 4.43 -7.30
N LEU A 184 10.72 5.28 -6.30
CA LEU A 184 11.09 6.69 -6.38
C LEU A 184 12.26 6.91 -5.42
N LEU A 185 13.45 7.19 -5.95
CA LEU A 185 14.71 7.25 -5.22
C LEU A 185 15.31 8.66 -5.19
N GLY A 186 15.36 9.26 -4.01
CA GLY A 186 15.86 10.61 -3.75
C GLY A 186 16.94 10.67 -2.66
N SER A 187 17.31 9.54 -2.07
CA SER A 187 18.44 9.41 -1.16
C SER A 187 19.08 8.02 -1.32
N PRO A 188 20.30 7.78 -0.80
CA PRO A 188 20.90 6.44 -0.76
C PRO A 188 19.94 5.43 -0.13
N THR A 189 19.97 4.18 -0.61
CA THR A 189 19.09 3.10 -0.10
C THR A 189 19.74 2.16 0.92
N ASP A 190 21.02 2.36 1.22
CA ASP A 190 21.81 1.53 2.15
C ASP A 190 21.66 0.02 1.88
N GLY A 191 21.62 -0.36 0.59
CA GLY A 191 21.48 -1.75 0.14
C GLY A 191 20.07 -2.33 0.29
N PHE A 192 19.07 -1.55 0.69
CA PHE A 192 17.68 -2.01 0.78
C PHE A 192 17.18 -2.58 -0.55
N ILE A 193 17.47 -1.93 -1.68
CA ILE A 193 17.05 -2.40 -3.00
C ILE A 193 17.67 -3.77 -3.32
N ILE A 194 18.93 -4.00 -2.96
CA ILE A 194 19.61 -5.29 -3.14
C ILE A 194 18.88 -6.37 -2.34
N LYS A 195 18.55 -6.09 -1.07
CA LYS A 195 17.78 -7.02 -0.22
C LYS A 195 16.39 -7.28 -0.80
N LEU A 196 15.71 -6.24 -1.29
CA LEU A 196 14.40 -6.38 -1.93
C LEU A 196 14.45 -7.25 -3.18
N ALA A 197 15.49 -7.09 -4.00
CA ALA A 197 15.74 -7.88 -5.19
C ALA A 197 15.95 -9.37 -4.87
N SER A 198 16.49 -9.69 -3.70
CA SER A 198 16.62 -11.09 -3.26
C SER A 198 15.27 -11.76 -2.97
N VAL A 199 14.24 -10.96 -2.64
CA VAL A 199 12.86 -11.43 -2.37
C VAL A 199 12.01 -11.46 -3.63
N CYS A 200 12.10 -10.43 -4.48
CA CYS A 200 11.30 -10.31 -5.71
C CYS A 200 12.16 -10.61 -6.94
N GLN A 201 12.09 -11.84 -7.47
CA GLN A 201 12.93 -12.29 -8.60
C GLN A 201 12.16 -12.53 -9.92
N ASN A 202 10.84 -12.34 -9.91
CA ASN A 202 9.95 -12.63 -11.04
C ASN A 202 9.08 -11.42 -11.39
N LEU A 203 9.66 -10.21 -11.35
CA LEU A 203 8.99 -8.99 -11.77
C LEU A 203 8.73 -9.03 -13.28
N ASP A 204 7.53 -8.59 -13.68
CA ASP A 204 7.18 -8.36 -15.09
C ASP A 204 7.47 -6.90 -15.46
N SER A 205 7.35 -5.97 -14.51
CA SER A 205 7.56 -4.53 -14.72
C SER A 205 8.31 -3.86 -13.58
N LEU A 206 9.25 -2.99 -13.94
CA LEU A 206 10.02 -2.18 -13.03
C LEU A 206 10.02 -0.72 -13.50
N ASN A 207 9.52 0.18 -12.67
CA ASN A 207 9.54 1.62 -12.91
C ASN A 207 10.39 2.30 -11.85
N ILE A 208 11.30 3.18 -12.27
CA ILE A 208 12.28 3.81 -11.40
C ILE A 208 12.34 5.30 -11.73
N SER A 209 12.17 6.13 -10.71
CA SER A 209 12.34 7.56 -10.79
C SER A 209 13.48 7.97 -9.87
N PHE A 210 14.42 8.79 -10.37
CA PHE A 210 15.50 9.37 -9.59
C PHE A 210 15.27 10.87 -9.41
N ARG A 211 15.32 11.35 -8.16
CA ARG A 211 15.41 12.80 -7.85
C ARG A 211 16.86 13.26 -7.72
N ASP A 212 17.74 12.38 -7.24
CA ASP A 212 19.18 12.66 -7.12
C ASP A 212 19.99 11.45 -7.62
N PHE A 213 21.11 11.74 -8.28
CA PHE A 213 21.96 10.75 -8.96
C PHE A 213 23.10 10.27 -8.08
N GLY A 214 22.77 9.73 -6.89
CA GLY A 214 23.73 8.96 -6.13
C GLY A 214 24.14 7.69 -6.90
N ILE A 215 25.43 7.55 -7.23
CA ILE A 215 25.99 6.39 -7.96
C ILE A 215 25.54 5.05 -7.32
N GLN A 216 25.45 5.00 -5.99
CA GLN A 216 25.03 3.81 -5.27
C GLN A 216 23.62 3.34 -5.65
N ASN A 217 22.66 4.26 -5.85
CA ASN A 217 21.30 3.88 -6.21
C ASN A 217 21.25 3.22 -7.60
N PHE A 218 22.11 3.66 -8.53
CA PHE A 218 22.25 3.00 -9.83
C PHE A 218 22.81 1.59 -9.71
N ILE A 219 23.82 1.40 -8.87
CA ILE A 219 24.41 0.07 -8.62
C ILE A 219 23.36 -0.87 -8.03
N ASP A 220 22.62 -0.41 -7.03
CA ASP A 220 21.59 -1.22 -6.38
C ASP A 220 20.45 -1.58 -7.35
N VAL A 221 20.02 -0.61 -8.17
CA VAL A 221 19.01 -0.83 -9.22
C VAL A 221 19.51 -1.79 -10.30
N ALA A 222 20.76 -1.63 -10.77
CA ALA A 222 21.35 -2.52 -11.75
C ALA A 222 21.42 -3.96 -11.23
N HIS A 223 21.71 -4.14 -9.94
CA HIS A 223 21.62 -5.43 -9.27
C HIS A 223 20.18 -5.96 -9.30
N LEU A 224 19.19 -5.14 -8.95
CA LEU A 224 17.77 -5.55 -8.96
C LEU A 224 17.32 -6.01 -10.33
N VAL A 225 17.70 -5.30 -11.40
CA VAL A 225 17.40 -5.70 -12.80
C VAL A 225 18.06 -7.03 -13.13
N LYS A 226 19.35 -7.19 -12.79
CA LYS A 226 20.13 -8.37 -13.16
C LYS A 226 19.59 -9.67 -12.57
N VAL A 227 18.96 -9.63 -11.39
CA VAL A 227 18.44 -10.85 -10.74
C VAL A 227 17.05 -11.26 -11.22
N GLN A 228 16.38 -10.45 -12.06
CA GLN A 228 15.04 -10.77 -12.55
C GLN A 228 15.07 -11.84 -13.65
N LYS A 229 14.10 -12.77 -13.60
CA LYS A 229 13.96 -13.86 -14.57
C LYS A 229 12.91 -13.62 -15.65
N SER A 230 11.99 -12.68 -15.42
CA SER A 230 10.79 -12.49 -16.25
C SER A 230 10.49 -11.01 -16.57
N LEU A 231 11.51 -10.15 -16.46
CA LEU A 231 11.32 -8.70 -16.60
C LEU A 231 11.07 -8.33 -18.07
N GLU A 232 9.88 -7.80 -18.35
CA GLU A 232 9.45 -7.43 -19.70
C GLU A 232 9.51 -5.92 -19.94
N LEU A 233 9.23 -5.13 -18.90
CA LEU A 233 9.17 -3.67 -18.98
C LEU A 233 10.07 -3.00 -17.95
N ILE A 234 10.99 -2.17 -18.42
CA ILE A 234 11.80 -1.29 -17.57
C ILE A 234 11.55 0.16 -18.00
N GLN A 235 11.13 0.99 -17.06
CA GLN A 235 11.03 2.42 -17.25
C GLN A 235 11.93 3.13 -16.24
N ILE A 236 12.83 3.98 -16.72
CA ILE A 236 13.71 4.79 -15.89
C ILE A 236 13.47 6.25 -16.24
N CYS A 237 13.15 7.06 -15.26
CA CYS A 237 12.88 8.48 -15.39
C CYS A 237 13.71 9.30 -14.40
N HIS A 238 13.95 10.56 -14.74
CA HIS A 238 14.55 11.55 -13.86
C HIS A 238 13.50 12.60 -13.49
N GLU A 239 13.31 12.83 -12.20
CA GLU A 239 12.49 13.92 -11.66
C GLU A 239 13.39 15.13 -11.42
N GLY A 240 13.37 16.08 -12.37
CA GLY A 240 14.04 17.38 -12.26
C GLY A 240 13.25 18.39 -11.45
#